data_AF-A0A225UES2-F1
#
_entry.id   AF-A0A225UES2-F1
#
_cell.length_a   1.000
_cell.length_b   1.000
_cell.length_c   1.000
_cell.angle_alpha   90.00
_cell.angle_beta   90.00
_cell.angle_gamma   90.00
#
_symmetry.space_group_name_H-M   'P 1'
#
loop_
_entity.id
_entity.type
_entity.pdbx_description
1 polymer ?
#
loop_
_entity_poly.entity_id
_entity_poly.type
_entity_poly.pdbx_seq_one_letter_code
_entity_poly.pdbx_strand_id
1 'polypeptide(L)'
;AKVDLALENPAYANKLFERWKRYGFDSDYVLMYKFKHMKLGLKKKDRIHKDYLAWLTIHHPLDTDIKLGPLEFLFLQQRLDRAAVDTAYAEKLYKKWKTSGFDSDPVYNHFKGLGREKNANFVKVYEDYVRWLDVHYPLSA
;
A
#
# COMPACT_ATOMS: atom_id res chain seq x y z
N ALA A 1 -9.81 9.29 -21.47
CA ALA A 1 -9.77 7.84 -21.78
C ALA A 1 -10.06 7.01 -20.52
N LYS A 2 -10.34 5.70 -20.62
CA LYS A 2 -10.71 4.85 -19.44
C LYS A 2 -9.68 4.89 -18.30
N VAL A 3 -8.40 5.09 -18.62
CA VAL A 3 -7.33 5.25 -17.61
C VAL A 3 -7.44 6.59 -16.88
N ASP A 4 -7.77 7.69 -17.56
CA ASP A 4 -7.97 8.99 -16.89
C ASP A 4 -9.13 8.91 -15.90
N LEU A 5 -10.24 8.27 -16.29
CA LEU A 5 -11.38 8.02 -15.40
C LEU A 5 -10.99 7.15 -14.19
N ALA A 6 -10.13 6.15 -14.36
CA ALA A 6 -9.65 5.33 -13.25
C ALA A 6 -8.71 6.11 -12.31
N LEU A 7 -7.89 7.03 -12.86
CA LEU A 7 -7.00 7.87 -12.06
C LEU A 7 -7.75 8.92 -11.21
N GLU A 8 -8.95 9.30 -11.64
CA GLU A 8 -9.81 10.30 -10.99
C GLU A 8 -10.91 9.68 -10.12
N ASN A 9 -11.33 8.44 -10.41
CA ASN A 9 -12.42 7.77 -9.73
C ASN A 9 -12.02 6.36 -9.21
N PRO A 10 -11.83 6.19 -7.89
CA PRO A 10 -11.44 4.92 -7.30
C PRO A 10 -12.42 3.75 -7.55
N ALA A 11 -13.73 4.03 -7.59
CA ALA A 11 -14.73 2.99 -7.88
C ALA A 11 -14.65 2.52 -9.34
N TYR A 12 -14.34 3.44 -10.26
CA TYR A 12 -14.08 3.10 -11.65
C TYR A 12 -12.74 2.35 -11.81
N ALA A 13 -11.71 2.72 -11.04
CA ALA A 13 -10.43 2.01 -11.01
C ALA A 13 -10.63 0.53 -10.64
N ASN A 14 -11.37 0.23 -9.57
CA ASN A 14 -11.69 -1.15 -9.20
C ASN A 14 -12.36 -1.93 -10.34
N LYS A 15 -13.37 -1.36 -11.00
CA LYS A 15 -14.04 -2.01 -12.14
C LYS A 15 -13.08 -2.27 -13.31
N LEU A 16 -12.15 -1.33 -13.56
CA LEU A 16 -11.14 -1.46 -14.59
C LEU A 16 -10.14 -2.56 -14.26
N PHE A 17 -9.67 -2.61 -13.02
CA PHE A 17 -8.70 -3.59 -12.53
C PHE A 17 -9.28 -5.01 -12.48
N GLU A 18 -10.50 -5.18 -11.97
CA GLU A 18 -11.22 -6.45 -12.05
C GLU A 18 -11.33 -6.94 -13.49
N ARG A 19 -11.66 -6.03 -14.42
CA ARG A 19 -11.75 -6.38 -15.83
C ARG A 19 -10.40 -6.81 -16.38
N TRP A 20 -9.31 -6.13 -16.02
CA TRP A 20 -7.96 -6.53 -16.46
C TRP A 20 -7.60 -7.93 -15.94
N LYS A 21 -7.88 -8.20 -14.67
CA LYS A 21 -7.62 -9.52 -14.09
C LYS A 21 -8.49 -10.62 -14.69
N ARG A 22 -9.77 -10.37 -14.94
CA ARG A 22 -10.67 -11.33 -15.63
C ARG A 22 -10.17 -11.71 -17.03
N TYR A 23 -9.45 -10.82 -17.71
CA TYR A 23 -8.80 -11.12 -19.00
C TYR A 23 -7.41 -11.76 -18.87
N GLY A 24 -6.98 -12.10 -17.65
CA GLY A 24 -5.70 -12.74 -17.41
C GLY A 24 -4.49 -11.80 -17.46
N PHE A 25 -4.69 -10.48 -17.41
CA PHE A 25 -3.58 -9.53 -17.45
C PHE A 25 -2.96 -9.36 -16.07
N ASP A 26 -1.71 -9.78 -15.90
CA ASP A 26 -0.88 -9.42 -14.74
C ASP A 26 -0.33 -7.98 -14.88
N SER A 27 0.40 -7.50 -13.86
CA SER A 27 0.97 -6.15 -13.85
C SER A 27 1.91 -5.92 -15.03
N ASP A 28 2.75 -6.91 -15.33
CA ASP A 28 3.79 -6.83 -16.35
C ASP A 28 3.18 -6.79 -17.75
N TYR A 29 2.15 -7.59 -18.00
CA TYR A 29 1.38 -7.57 -19.23
C TYR A 29 0.71 -6.21 -19.46
N VAL A 30 0.13 -5.63 -18.41
CA VAL A 30 -0.47 -4.29 -18.49
C VAL A 30 0.58 -3.23 -18.82
N LEU A 31 1.74 -3.28 -18.17
CA LEU A 31 2.85 -2.36 -18.37
C LEU A 31 3.44 -2.47 -19.78
N MET A 32 3.76 -3.69 -20.22
CA MET A 32 4.50 -3.97 -21.46
C MET A 32 3.64 -3.87 -22.71
N TYR A 33 2.39 -4.33 -22.66
CA TYR A 33 1.56 -4.48 -23.87
C TYR A 33 0.39 -3.53 -23.86
N LYS A 34 -0.31 -3.38 -22.72
CA LYS A 34 -1.54 -2.57 -22.70
C LYS A 34 -1.25 -1.07 -22.76
N PHE A 35 -0.28 -0.57 -21.99
CA PHE A 35 0.10 0.84 -22.01
C PHE A 35 0.91 1.24 -23.24
N LYS A 36 1.51 0.29 -23.96
CA LYS A 36 2.24 0.56 -25.21
C LYS A 36 1.32 1.11 -26.30
N HIS A 37 0.09 0.60 -26.38
CA HIS A 37 -0.91 1.02 -27.35
C HIS A 37 -1.75 2.22 -26.90
N MET A 38 -1.57 2.68 -25.66
CA MET A 38 -2.23 3.88 -25.16
C MET A 38 -1.28 5.08 -25.27
N LYS A 39 -1.76 6.19 -25.86
CA LYS A 39 -1.06 7.49 -25.88
C LYS A 39 -1.07 8.15 -24.48
N LEU A 40 -0.50 7.47 -23.49
CA LEU A 40 -0.39 7.94 -22.11
C LEU A 40 1.03 8.48 -21.86
N GLY A 41 1.13 9.60 -21.14
CA GLY A 41 2.42 10.08 -20.62
C GLY A 41 2.98 9.15 -19.54
N LEU A 42 4.31 9.15 -19.37
CA LEU A 42 5.02 8.28 -18.42
C LEU A 42 4.47 8.37 -17.00
N LYS A 43 4.18 9.58 -16.50
CA LYS A 43 3.59 9.80 -15.16
C LYS A 43 2.25 9.09 -14.98
N LYS A 44 1.39 9.12 -16.01
CA LYS A 44 0.09 8.44 -15.94
C LYS A 44 0.26 6.93 -15.95
N LYS A 45 1.16 6.41 -16.81
CA LYS A 45 1.48 4.98 -16.88
C LYS A 45 1.98 4.44 -15.55
N ASP A 46 2.96 5.13 -14.94
CA ASP A 46 3.52 4.74 -13.64
C ASP A 46 2.46 4.72 -12.54
N ARG A 47 1.61 5.76 -12.46
CA ARG A 47 0.55 5.85 -11.45
C ARG A 47 -0.48 4.72 -11.60
N ILE A 48 -1.07 4.54 -12.78
CA ILE A 48 -2.11 3.51 -12.96
C ILE A 48 -1.52 2.09 -12.81
N HIS A 49 -0.23 1.90 -13.13
CA HIS A 49 0.48 0.64 -12.91
C HIS A 49 0.61 0.32 -11.42
N LYS A 50 1.07 1.28 -10.62
CA LYS A 50 1.21 1.13 -9.16
C LYS A 50 -0.14 0.88 -8.49
N ASP A 51 -1.18 1.59 -8.91
CA ASP A 51 -2.54 1.40 -8.41
C ASP A 51 -3.05 -0.01 -8.73
N TYR A 52 -2.77 -0.52 -9.94
CA TYR A 52 -3.16 -1.87 -10.33
C TYR A 52 -2.37 -2.95 -9.57
N LEU A 53 -1.07 -2.75 -9.38
CA LEU A 53 -0.22 -3.66 -8.60
C LEU A 53 -0.72 -3.75 -7.16
N ALA A 54 -0.98 -2.61 -6.51
CA ALA A 54 -1.54 -2.58 -5.15
C ALA A 54 -2.90 -3.28 -5.08
N TRP A 55 -3.76 -3.08 -6.09
CA TRP A 55 -5.04 -3.76 -6.18
C TRP A 55 -4.88 -5.28 -6.34
N LEU A 56 -3.97 -5.75 -7.18
CA LEU A 56 -3.67 -7.19 -7.34
C LEU A 56 -3.17 -7.81 -6.04
N THR A 57 -2.28 -7.15 -5.32
CA THR A 57 -1.78 -7.64 -4.02
C THR A 57 -2.89 -7.79 -2.97
N ILE A 58 -3.93 -6.95 -3.02
CA ILE A 58 -5.05 -7.00 -2.08
C ILE A 58 -6.10 -8.06 -2.49
N HIS A 59 -6.40 -8.16 -3.80
CA HIS A 59 -7.55 -8.93 -4.29
C HIS A 59 -7.19 -10.26 -4.95
N HIS A 60 -5.97 -10.42 -5.45
CA HIS A 60 -5.48 -11.60 -6.16
C HIS A 60 -4.00 -11.88 -5.87
N PRO A 61 -3.64 -12.13 -4.61
CA PRO A 61 -2.26 -12.53 -4.26
C PRO A 61 -1.86 -13.79 -5.04
N LEU A 62 -0.66 -13.81 -5.63
CA LEU A 62 -0.18 -14.98 -6.37
C LEU A 62 0.29 -16.07 -5.40
N ASP A 63 0.12 -17.35 -5.74
CA ASP A 63 0.64 -18.47 -4.93
C ASP A 63 2.19 -18.54 -4.93
N THR A 64 2.85 -17.84 -5.85
CA THR A 64 4.33 -17.68 -5.90
C THR A 64 4.83 -16.44 -5.16
N ASP A 65 3.95 -15.56 -4.71
CA ASP A 65 4.33 -14.57 -3.71
C ASP A 65 4.46 -15.33 -2.39
N ILE A 66 5.55 -15.12 -1.64
CA ILE A 66 5.60 -15.56 -0.25
C ILE A 66 4.29 -15.12 0.38
N LYS A 67 3.42 -16.07 0.78
CA LYS A 67 2.19 -15.75 1.49
C LYS A 67 2.61 -15.05 2.76
N LEU A 68 2.66 -13.72 2.70
CA LEU A 68 2.91 -12.90 3.86
C LEU A 68 1.82 -13.28 4.84
N GLY A 69 2.22 -13.66 6.05
CA GLY A 69 1.25 -13.82 7.11
C GLY A 69 0.49 -12.50 7.30
N PRO A 70 -0.69 -12.56 7.92
CA PRO A 70 -1.50 -11.37 8.18
C PRO A 70 -0.74 -10.23 8.88
N LEU A 71 0.32 -10.56 9.62
CA LEU A 71 1.17 -9.61 10.33
C LEU A 71 2.20 -8.95 9.40
N GLU A 72 2.93 -9.73 8.61
CA GLU A 72 3.91 -9.22 7.65
C GLU A 72 3.27 -8.29 6.61
N PHE A 73 2.00 -8.56 6.28
CA PHE A 73 1.21 -7.71 5.40
C PHE A 73 1.03 -6.28 5.94
N LEU A 74 1.07 -6.06 7.25
CA LEU A 74 0.97 -4.73 7.86
C LEU A 74 2.22 -3.86 7.62
N PHE A 75 3.35 -4.49 7.28
CA PHE A 75 4.65 -3.85 7.13
C PHE A 75 5.09 -3.68 5.67
N LEU A 76 4.13 -3.77 4.73
CA LEU A 76 4.37 -3.51 3.32
C LEU A 76 4.67 -2.03 3.05
N GLN A 77 5.66 -1.76 2.19
CA GLN A 77 6.06 -0.39 1.81
C GLN A 77 4.89 0.42 1.25
N GLN A 78 4.02 -0.22 0.45
CA GLN A 78 2.85 0.44 -0.13
C GLN A 78 1.87 0.95 0.94
N ARG A 79 1.75 0.25 2.08
CA ARG A 79 0.90 0.68 3.19
C ARG A 79 1.52 1.84 3.93
N LEU A 80 2.85 1.83 4.11
CA LEU A 80 3.59 2.98 4.63
C LEU A 80 3.43 4.20 3.74
N ASP A 81 3.68 4.06 2.44
CA ASP A 81 3.61 5.17 1.48
C ASP A 81 2.21 5.78 1.46
N ARG A 82 1.17 4.95 1.54
CA ARG A 82 -0.21 5.41 1.68
C ARG A 82 -0.46 6.12 3.02
N ALA A 83 -0.04 5.52 4.14
CA ALA A 83 -0.19 6.13 5.46
C ALA A 83 0.53 7.48 5.57
N ALA A 84 1.66 7.65 4.88
CA ALA A 84 2.42 8.90 4.89
C ALA A 84 1.67 10.08 4.25
N VAL A 85 0.66 9.84 3.42
CA VAL A 85 -0.08 10.89 2.69
C VAL A 85 -1.59 10.89 2.96
N ASP A 86 -2.14 9.83 3.56
CA ASP A 86 -3.56 9.65 3.87
C ASP A 86 -3.72 9.40 5.37
N THR A 87 -4.07 10.45 6.12
CA THR A 87 -4.18 10.42 7.59
C THR A 87 -5.27 9.46 8.08
N ALA A 88 -6.40 9.37 7.38
CA ALA A 88 -7.48 8.44 7.72
C ALA A 88 -7.07 6.98 7.52
N TYR A 89 -6.23 6.71 6.51
CA TYR A 89 -5.63 5.40 6.33
C TYR A 89 -4.53 5.11 7.36
N ALA A 90 -3.71 6.10 7.70
CA ALA A 90 -2.68 5.97 8.72
C ALA A 90 -3.28 5.54 10.06
N GLU A 91 -4.36 6.19 10.49
CA GLU A 91 -5.04 5.83 11.75
C GLU A 91 -5.59 4.39 11.74
N LYS A 92 -6.08 3.91 10.59
CA LYS A 92 -6.49 2.50 10.44
C LYS A 92 -5.31 1.54 10.56
N LEU A 93 -4.14 1.92 10.02
CA LEU A 93 -2.91 1.14 10.14
C LEU A 93 -2.42 1.11 11.58
N TYR A 94 -2.45 2.24 12.30
CA TYR A 94 -2.10 2.34 13.72
C TYR A 94 -2.96 1.44 14.59
N LYS A 95 -4.28 1.52 14.40
CA LYS A 95 -5.23 0.62 15.08
C LYS A 95 -4.88 -0.84 14.83
N LYS A 96 -4.55 -1.20 13.58
CA LYS A 96 -4.19 -2.58 13.22
C LYS A 96 -2.87 -3.03 13.86
N TRP A 97 -1.83 -2.21 13.85
CA TRP A 97 -0.58 -2.50 14.57
C TRP A 97 -0.86 -2.74 16.05
N LYS A 98 -1.54 -1.81 16.71
CA LYS A 98 -1.84 -1.93 18.14
C LYS A 98 -2.68 -3.15 18.47
N THR A 99 -3.77 -3.41 17.73
CA THR A 99 -4.61 -4.61 17.95
C THR A 99 -3.89 -5.92 17.65
N SER A 100 -2.79 -5.88 16.89
CA SER A 100 -1.96 -7.05 16.61
C SER A 100 -0.79 -7.20 17.59
N GLY A 101 -0.76 -6.39 18.66
CA GLY A 101 0.28 -6.45 19.70
C GLY A 101 1.56 -5.69 19.37
N PHE A 102 1.57 -4.85 18.32
CA PHE A 102 2.74 -4.07 17.95
C PHE A 102 2.69 -2.66 18.53
N ASP A 103 3.36 -2.44 19.65
CA ASP A 103 3.67 -1.08 20.15
C ASP A 103 4.80 -0.44 19.32
N SER A 104 5.38 0.69 19.76
CA SER A 104 6.40 1.42 19.00
C SER A 104 7.61 0.56 18.64
N ASP A 105 8.24 -0.08 19.63
CA ASP A 105 9.50 -0.81 19.42
C ASP A 105 9.34 -2.01 18.45
N PRO A 106 8.30 -2.85 18.55
CA PRO A 106 8.06 -3.90 17.56
C PRO A 106 7.84 -3.37 16.14
N VAL A 107 7.14 -2.25 15.96
CA VAL A 107 6.96 -1.64 14.63
C VAL A 107 8.30 -1.18 14.07
N TYR A 108 9.11 -0.49 14.88
CA TYR A 108 10.43 -0.03 14.47
C TYR A 108 11.34 -1.20 14.06
N ASN A 109 11.39 -2.25 14.87
CA ASN A 109 12.24 -3.41 14.62
C ASN A 109 11.84 -4.16 13.35
N HIS A 110 10.54 -4.26 13.03
CA HIS A 110 10.09 -4.85 11.77
C HIS A 110 10.62 -4.08 10.55
N PHE A 111 10.51 -2.75 10.54
CA PHE A 111 10.98 -1.95 9.42
C PHE A 111 12.51 -1.88 9.33
N LYS A 112 13.21 -1.91 10.48
CA LYS A 112 14.67 -2.06 10.54
C LYS A 112 15.11 -3.40 9.94
N GLY A 113 14.42 -4.49 10.25
CA GLY A 113 14.70 -5.81 9.68
C GLY A 113 14.55 -5.87 8.15
N LEU A 114 13.78 -4.93 7.58
CA LEU A 114 13.61 -4.77 6.13
C LEU A 114 14.57 -3.73 5.51
N GLY A 115 15.48 -3.14 6.30
CA GLY A 115 16.42 -2.10 5.87
C GLY A 115 15.75 -0.77 5.51
N ARG A 116 14.64 -0.43 6.19
CA ARG A 116 13.81 0.74 5.88
C ARG A 116 13.82 1.82 6.95
N GLU A 117 14.66 1.70 7.97
CA GLU A 117 14.70 2.59 9.12
C GLU A 117 15.07 4.05 8.77
N LYS A 118 15.69 4.27 7.60
CA LYS A 118 16.03 5.61 7.07
C LYS A 118 15.05 6.13 6.00
N ASN A 119 14.01 5.37 5.66
CA ASN A 119 13.02 5.81 4.68
C ASN A 119 12.20 6.97 5.25
N ALA A 120 12.12 8.09 4.54
CA ALA A 120 11.43 9.30 5.03
C ALA A 120 9.94 9.07 5.33
N ASN A 121 9.24 8.26 4.53
CA ASN A 121 7.85 7.90 4.78
C ASN A 121 7.72 7.04 6.04
N PHE A 122 8.65 6.10 6.26
CA PHE A 122 8.68 5.32 7.48
C PHE A 122 8.90 6.21 8.71
N VAL A 123 9.93 7.06 8.70
CA VAL A 123 10.25 7.96 9.82
C VAL A 123 9.02 8.78 10.21
N LYS A 124 8.38 9.41 9.22
CA LYS A 124 7.15 10.18 9.44
C LYS A 124 6.02 9.33 10.05
N VAL A 125 5.68 8.21 9.42
CA VAL A 125 4.56 7.35 9.86
C VAL A 125 4.82 6.77 11.24
N TYR A 126 6.08 6.46 11.56
CA TYR A 126 6.51 5.95 12.85
C TYR A 126 6.39 7.00 13.95
N GLU A 127 6.90 8.21 13.73
CA GLU A 127 6.77 9.30 14.70
C GLU A 127 5.30 9.67 14.95
N ASP A 128 4.48 9.69 13.91
CA ASP A 128 3.03 9.92 14.02
C ASP A 128 2.35 8.77 14.80
N TYR A 129 2.81 7.53 14.61
CA TYR A 129 2.30 6.38 15.36
C TYR A 129 2.64 6.45 16.86
N VAL A 130 3.88 6.83 17.21
CA VAL A 130 4.30 7.05 18.61
C VAL A 130 3.41 8.10 19.27
N ARG A 131 3.23 9.25 18.62
CA ARG A 131 2.33 10.30 19.12
C ARG A 131 0.88 9.81 19.26
N TRP A 132 0.41 8.98 18.34
CA TRP A 132 -0.92 8.38 18.41
C TRP A 132 -1.06 7.43 19.60
N LEU A 133 -0.04 6.62 19.89
CA LEU A 133 -0.01 5.74 21.07
C LEU A 133 -0.05 6.53 22.37
N ASP A 134 0.72 7.61 22.50
CA ASP A 134 0.71 8.45 23.70
C ASP A 134 -0.68 9.02 24.02
N VAL A 135 -1.47 9.32 22.99
CA VAL A 135 -2.84 9.85 23.13
C VAL A 135 -3.87 8.76 23.46
N HIS A 136 -3.76 7.58 22.81
CA HIS A 136 -4.81 6.56 22.86
C HIS A 136 -4.52 5.42 23.84
N TYR A 137 -3.26 5.19 24.16
CA TYR A 137 -2.75 4.16 25.06
C TYR A 137 -1.65 4.74 25.95
N PRO A 138 -1.92 5.82 26.71
CA PRO A 138 -0.92 6.44 27.58
C PRO A 138 -0.42 5.41 28.59
N LEU A 139 0.89 5.35 28.79
CA LEU A 139 1.45 4.60 29.91
C LEU A 139 0.94 5.25 31.21
N SER A 140 0.24 4.48 32.02
CA SER A 140 -0.16 4.93 33.35
C SER A 140 1.09 5.26 34.17
N ALA A 141 1.10 6.46 34.73
CA ALA A 141 2.16 6.99 35.59
C ALA A 141 2.35 6.18 36.88
#